data_AF-A0A975CU23-F1
#
_entry.id   AF-A0A975CU23-F1
#
_cell.length_a   1.000
_cell.length_b   1.000
_cell.length_c   1.000
_cell.angle_alpha   90.00
_cell.angle_beta   90.00
_cell.angle_gamma   90.00
#
_symmetry.space_group_name_H-M   'P 1'
#
loop_
_entity.id
_entity.type
_entity.pdbx_description
1 polymer ?
#
loop_
_entity_poly.entity_id
_entity_poly.type
_entity_poly.pdbx_seq_one_letter_code
_entity_poly.pdbx_strand_id
1 'polypeptide(L)'
;MKKRIFGFLLLMVFLSALVPVCLAEAPSGRTWVPTEEWVPPVIDETDALENAPWLLVLKTAQEEIGYVEGPNNKSKYGKWIGDEYCAWCAEFLTWCVNETDQRYGTSLMNNIFPHYGHPKDGAPWFLERERFISAHSRVPATDERMWLNGADTYLENHEYIPDPGDYMWFSYYNPKKGTDHVAIVEGVSQDPDGSLLIHVIEGNNPDRVQRAVYGAADGRIYGFGTPIRKATRSLRLCSRGDDCPVINRYLFLQGYLNERQVIEEITENSVKALKQYQKDNGLHQTCQVDMETRALMEQDPVFTDLILSSQR
;
A
#
# COMPACT_ATOMS: atom_id res chain seq x y z
N MET A 1 57.80 65.56 -15.89
CA MET A 1 58.53 64.43 -16.50
C MET A 1 58.80 63.39 -15.42
N LYS A 2 58.31 62.15 -15.59
CA LYS A 2 58.49 60.97 -14.70
C LYS A 2 57.83 61.11 -13.31
N LYS A 3 57.24 60.11 -12.65
CA LYS A 3 56.79 58.72 -12.88
C LYS A 3 56.25 58.31 -11.49
N ARG A 4 55.13 57.58 -11.39
CA ARG A 4 55.01 56.32 -10.63
C ARG A 4 53.55 55.86 -10.60
N ILE A 5 53.32 54.82 -11.39
CA ILE A 5 52.11 54.00 -11.44
C ILE A 5 52.18 53.09 -10.21
N PHE A 6 51.17 53.16 -9.33
CA PHE A 6 50.96 52.14 -8.30
C PHE A 6 50.06 51.07 -8.90
N GLY A 7 50.61 49.88 -9.12
CA GLY A 7 49.84 48.70 -9.49
C GLY A 7 49.12 48.14 -8.28
N PHE A 8 47.78 48.07 -8.34
CA PHE A 8 46.99 47.26 -7.43
C PHE A 8 46.75 45.90 -8.09
N LEU A 9 47.34 44.86 -7.51
CA LEU A 9 47.10 43.47 -7.85
C LEU A 9 45.71 43.09 -7.28
N LEU A 10 44.72 42.92 -8.15
CA LEU A 10 43.39 42.45 -7.78
C LEU A 10 43.46 40.93 -7.56
N LEU A 11 43.52 40.50 -6.30
CA LEU A 11 43.43 39.08 -5.93
C LEU A 11 41.94 38.68 -6.01
N MET A 12 41.52 38.05 -7.11
CA MET A 12 40.22 37.40 -7.22
C MET A 12 40.23 36.13 -6.36
N VAL A 13 39.70 36.22 -5.14
CA VAL A 13 39.35 35.06 -4.33
C VAL A 13 38.00 34.57 -4.83
N PHE A 14 37.98 33.44 -5.55
CA PHE A 14 36.76 32.68 -5.80
C PHE A 14 36.32 32.06 -4.47
N LEU A 15 35.46 32.76 -3.74
CA LEU A 15 34.69 32.16 -2.65
C LEU A 15 33.59 31.33 -3.31
N SER A 16 33.84 30.03 -3.48
CA SER A 16 32.78 29.07 -3.78
C SER A 16 31.90 28.96 -2.54
N ALA A 17 30.87 29.80 -2.46
CA ALA A 17 29.79 29.60 -1.52
C ALA A 17 29.07 28.31 -1.91
N LEU A 18 29.41 27.22 -1.23
CA LEU A 18 28.57 26.03 -1.17
C LEU A 18 27.21 26.50 -0.64
N VAL A 19 26.23 26.56 -1.54
CA VAL A 19 24.83 26.67 -1.17
C VAL A 19 24.56 25.49 -0.25
N PRO A 20 24.12 25.69 1.01
CA PRO A 20 23.58 24.58 1.76
C PRO A 20 22.35 24.14 0.97
N VAL A 21 22.46 23.00 0.31
CA VAL A 21 21.29 22.25 -0.11
C VAL A 21 20.55 21.97 1.18
N CYS A 22 19.52 22.77 1.46
CA CYS A 22 18.49 22.39 2.41
C CYS A 22 17.88 21.11 1.85
N LEU A 23 18.39 19.97 2.30
CA LEU A 23 17.65 18.72 2.24
C LEU A 23 16.38 18.99 3.06
N ALA A 24 15.25 19.05 2.35
CA ALA A 24 13.95 19.08 2.98
C ALA A 24 13.89 17.88 3.93
N GLU A 25 13.71 18.13 5.21
CA GLU A 25 13.36 17.08 6.16
C GLU A 25 12.02 16.50 5.73
N ALA A 26 12.03 15.24 5.31
CA ALA A 26 10.81 14.49 5.03
C ALA A 26 10.01 14.39 6.34
N PRO A 27 8.73 14.77 6.37
CA PRO A 27 7.94 14.64 7.58
C PRO A 27 7.55 13.17 7.76
N SER A 28 7.97 12.55 8.88
CA SER A 28 7.18 11.61 9.73
C SER A 28 8.05 10.62 10.51
N GLY A 29 8.74 11.09 11.55
CA GLY A 29 8.94 10.42 12.87
C GLY A 29 9.45 8.98 12.99
N ARG A 30 9.67 8.22 11.92
CA ARG A 30 10.11 6.83 11.96
C ARG A 30 11.60 6.75 11.67
N THR A 31 12.36 6.28 12.64
CA THR A 31 13.78 5.96 12.48
C THR A 31 13.93 4.55 11.94
N TRP A 32 14.73 4.39 10.90
CA TRP A 32 15.02 3.08 10.32
C TRP A 32 16.28 2.47 10.93
N VAL A 33 16.26 1.16 11.15
CA VAL A 33 17.44 0.43 11.62
C VAL A 33 18.46 0.39 10.47
N PRO A 34 19.75 0.67 10.70
CA PRO A 34 20.79 0.47 9.71
C PRO A 34 20.79 -0.98 9.20
N THR A 35 20.95 -1.20 7.89
CA THR A 35 20.90 -2.54 7.29
C THR A 35 21.89 -3.52 7.93
N GLU A 36 23.08 -3.07 8.32
CA GLU A 36 24.09 -3.90 8.98
C GLU A 36 23.69 -4.36 10.39
N GLU A 37 22.78 -3.63 11.03
CA GLU A 37 22.23 -3.93 12.37
C GLU A 37 20.86 -4.62 12.29
N TRP A 38 20.29 -4.73 11.09
CA TRP A 38 18.96 -5.28 10.92
C TRP A 38 18.92 -6.76 11.31
N VAL A 39 17.95 -7.08 12.15
CA VAL A 39 17.60 -8.45 12.51
C VAL A 39 16.09 -8.64 12.35
N PRO A 40 15.62 -9.84 11.96
CA PRO A 40 14.20 -10.15 11.92
C PRO A 40 13.49 -9.83 13.25
N PRO A 41 12.28 -9.25 13.22
CA PRO A 41 11.54 -8.97 14.43
C PRO A 41 11.13 -10.27 15.12
N VAL A 42 11.27 -10.28 16.45
CA VAL A 42 10.68 -11.31 17.30
C VAL A 42 9.26 -10.87 17.64
N ILE A 43 8.28 -11.67 17.24
CA ILE A 43 6.86 -11.34 17.41
C ILE A 43 6.38 -11.91 18.75
N ASP A 44 6.02 -11.01 19.68
CA ASP A 44 5.35 -11.36 20.93
C ASP A 44 3.91 -11.79 20.62
N GLU A 45 3.60 -13.06 20.89
CA GLU A 45 2.29 -13.62 20.57
C GLU A 45 1.15 -12.99 21.38
N THR A 46 1.41 -12.58 22.62
CA THR A 46 0.39 -12.01 23.50
C THR A 46 0.03 -10.61 23.04
N ASP A 47 1.04 -9.78 22.77
CA ASP A 47 0.83 -8.42 22.25
C ASP A 47 0.22 -8.44 20.86
N ALA A 48 0.72 -9.31 19.96
CA ALA A 48 0.17 -9.45 18.62
C ALA A 48 -1.31 -9.87 18.65
N LEU A 49 -1.70 -10.82 19.52
CA LEU A 49 -3.09 -11.26 19.60
C LEU A 49 -4.04 -10.13 20.03
N GLU A 50 -3.59 -9.25 20.92
CA GLU A 50 -4.41 -8.14 21.43
C GLU A 50 -4.44 -6.95 20.45
N ASN A 51 -3.29 -6.57 19.89
CA ASN A 51 -3.14 -5.27 19.24
C ASN A 51 -2.92 -5.35 17.71
N ALA A 52 -2.35 -6.45 17.20
CA ALA A 52 -1.94 -6.57 15.82
C ALA A 52 -1.93 -8.03 15.34
N PRO A 53 -3.09 -8.73 15.28
CA PRO A 53 -3.13 -10.17 15.09
C PRO A 53 -2.62 -10.61 13.71
N TRP A 54 -2.56 -9.70 12.72
CA TRP A 54 -1.90 -9.95 11.44
C TRP A 54 -0.39 -10.25 11.57
N LEU A 55 0.28 -9.79 12.63
CA LEU A 55 1.68 -10.13 12.88
C LEU A 55 1.86 -11.63 13.19
N LEU A 56 0.82 -12.32 13.69
CA LEU A 56 0.88 -13.76 13.88
C LEU A 56 0.96 -14.52 12.54
N VAL A 57 0.47 -13.93 11.45
CA VAL A 57 0.66 -14.47 10.08
C VAL A 57 2.14 -14.37 9.67
N LEU A 58 2.78 -13.23 9.94
CA LEU A 58 4.21 -13.05 9.70
C LEU A 58 5.04 -14.03 10.55
N LYS A 59 4.66 -14.21 11.82
CA LYS A 59 5.30 -15.21 12.69
C LYS A 59 5.17 -16.63 12.12
N THR A 60 3.99 -17.00 11.66
CA THR A 60 3.76 -18.31 11.00
C THR A 60 4.63 -18.45 9.75
N ALA A 61 4.77 -17.38 8.95
CA ALA A 61 5.66 -17.37 7.79
C ALA A 61 7.15 -17.52 8.19
N GLN A 62 7.59 -16.93 9.30
CA GLN A 62 8.96 -17.10 9.84
C GLN A 62 9.27 -18.56 10.20
N GLU A 63 8.28 -19.29 10.75
CA GLU A 63 8.42 -20.70 11.14
C GLU A 63 8.57 -21.64 9.93
N GLU A 64 8.14 -21.20 8.74
CA GLU A 64 8.17 -21.98 7.51
C GLU A 64 9.46 -21.81 6.70
N ILE A 65 10.34 -20.89 7.11
CA ILE A 65 11.63 -20.64 6.44
C ILE A 65 12.44 -21.94 6.33
N GLY A 66 12.88 -22.24 5.11
CA GLY A 66 13.63 -23.44 4.79
C GLY A 66 12.78 -24.59 4.23
N TYR A 67 11.45 -24.47 4.21
CA TYR A 67 10.60 -25.39 3.46
C TYR A 67 10.97 -25.35 1.96
N VAL A 68 11.16 -26.51 1.34
CA VAL A 68 11.50 -26.65 -0.09
C VAL A 68 10.43 -27.45 -0.78
N GLU A 69 10.01 -27.02 -1.97
CA GLU A 69 9.07 -27.76 -2.80
C GLU A 69 9.64 -29.10 -3.28
N GLY A 70 8.74 -30.02 -3.60
CA GLY A 70 9.05 -31.21 -4.37
C GLY A 70 9.08 -30.94 -5.89
N PRO A 71 9.38 -31.96 -6.71
CA PRO A 71 9.44 -31.82 -8.16
C PRO A 71 8.18 -31.22 -8.77
N ASN A 72 8.35 -30.36 -9.79
CA ASN A 72 7.28 -29.71 -10.54
C ASN A 72 6.38 -28.79 -9.67
N ASN A 73 6.97 -27.89 -8.89
CA ASN A 73 6.27 -26.97 -7.98
C ASN A 73 5.42 -27.66 -6.90
N LYS A 74 5.71 -28.93 -6.59
CA LYS A 74 4.89 -29.70 -5.66
C LYS A 74 5.02 -29.16 -4.25
N SER A 75 3.98 -28.53 -3.70
CA SER A 75 4.05 -27.94 -2.36
C SER A 75 2.96 -28.46 -1.41
N LYS A 76 3.23 -28.42 -0.10
CA LYS A 76 2.22 -28.73 0.94
C LYS A 76 1.09 -27.68 0.94
N TYR A 77 1.39 -26.45 0.56
CA TYR A 77 0.44 -25.34 0.48
C TYR A 77 -0.54 -25.56 -0.69
N GLY A 78 -0.01 -25.90 -1.87
CA GLY A 78 -0.80 -26.27 -3.03
C GLY A 78 -1.65 -27.50 -2.78
N LYS A 79 -1.07 -28.53 -2.14
CA LYS A 79 -1.85 -29.70 -1.74
C LYS A 79 -3.01 -29.35 -0.80
N TRP A 80 -2.78 -28.45 0.16
CA TRP A 80 -3.79 -28.03 1.12
C TRP A 80 -4.94 -27.26 0.46
N ILE A 81 -4.63 -26.32 -0.43
CA ILE A 81 -5.65 -25.52 -1.13
C ILE A 81 -6.33 -26.28 -2.28
N GLY A 82 -5.72 -27.37 -2.76
CA GLY A 82 -6.25 -28.24 -3.81
C GLY A 82 -5.59 -28.07 -5.19
N ASP A 83 -4.47 -27.35 -5.29
CA ASP A 83 -3.72 -27.08 -6.52
C ASP A 83 -2.22 -27.42 -6.38
N GLU A 84 -1.92 -28.70 -6.17
CA GLU A 84 -0.61 -29.19 -5.69
C GLU A 84 0.60 -28.89 -6.62
N TYR A 85 0.41 -28.60 -7.91
CA TYR A 85 1.50 -28.49 -8.90
C TYR A 85 1.62 -27.09 -9.55
N CYS A 86 1.12 -26.06 -8.88
CA CYS A 86 1.14 -24.68 -9.34
C CYS A 86 2.13 -23.80 -8.58
N ALA A 87 2.39 -22.59 -9.09
CA ALA A 87 3.18 -21.59 -8.38
C ALA A 87 2.49 -21.21 -7.07
N TRP A 88 3.19 -21.39 -5.95
CA TRP A 88 2.55 -21.48 -4.63
C TRP A 88 2.84 -20.29 -3.71
N CYS A 89 3.36 -19.17 -4.22
CA CYS A 89 3.63 -17.98 -3.39
C CYS A 89 2.37 -17.45 -2.69
N ALA A 90 1.26 -17.36 -3.42
CA ALA A 90 -0.05 -16.98 -2.88
C ALA A 90 -0.60 -18.04 -1.91
N GLU A 91 -0.50 -19.30 -2.29
CA GLU A 91 -1.00 -20.44 -1.50
C GLU A 91 -0.27 -20.55 -0.16
N PHE A 92 1.04 -20.30 -0.13
CA PHE A 92 1.85 -20.23 1.08
C PHE A 92 1.32 -19.17 2.05
N LEU A 93 1.10 -17.95 1.58
CA LEU A 93 0.58 -16.88 2.44
C LEU A 93 -0.84 -17.17 2.91
N THR A 94 -1.71 -17.67 2.03
CA THR A 94 -3.06 -18.12 2.38
C THR A 94 -3.03 -19.24 3.44
N TRP A 95 -2.12 -20.20 3.30
CA TRP A 95 -1.93 -21.26 4.31
C TRP A 95 -1.47 -20.68 5.64
N CYS A 96 -0.53 -19.72 5.65
CA CYS A 96 -0.09 -19.06 6.89
C CYS A 96 -1.24 -18.37 7.63
N VAL A 97 -2.16 -17.72 6.91
CA VAL A 97 -3.36 -17.11 7.50
C VAL A 97 -4.26 -18.17 8.13
N ASN A 98 -4.51 -19.28 7.41
CA ASN A 98 -5.31 -20.38 7.93
C ASN A 98 -4.69 -21.00 9.20
N GLU A 99 -3.38 -21.28 9.19
CA GLU A 99 -2.71 -21.86 10.36
C GLU A 99 -2.72 -20.91 11.56
N THR A 100 -2.60 -19.60 11.30
CA THR A 100 -2.74 -18.57 12.33
C THR A 100 -4.14 -18.61 12.95
N ASP A 101 -5.19 -18.64 12.13
CA ASP A 101 -6.57 -18.74 12.60
C ASP A 101 -6.81 -20.02 13.41
N GLN A 102 -6.29 -21.16 12.96
CA GLN A 102 -6.42 -22.43 13.68
C GLN A 102 -5.66 -22.46 15.01
N ARG A 103 -4.45 -21.88 15.05
CA ARG A 103 -3.57 -21.93 16.23
C ARG A 103 -4.02 -20.95 17.32
N TYR A 104 -4.41 -19.75 16.93
CA TYR A 104 -4.69 -18.64 17.86
C TYR A 104 -6.18 -18.32 18.00
N GLY A 105 -7.07 -19.00 17.25
CA GLY A 105 -8.50 -18.77 17.30
C GLY A 105 -8.91 -17.40 16.74
N THR A 106 -8.11 -16.84 15.84
CA THR A 106 -8.40 -15.58 15.16
C THR A 106 -9.40 -15.78 14.01
N SER A 107 -9.77 -14.69 13.35
CA SER A 107 -10.61 -14.73 12.14
C SER A 107 -10.04 -13.77 11.11
N LEU A 108 -8.80 -14.01 10.71
CA LEU A 108 -8.06 -13.17 9.77
C LEU A 108 -8.40 -13.51 8.32
N MET A 109 -8.67 -14.78 8.02
CA MET A 109 -9.09 -15.20 6.69
C MET A 109 -10.42 -14.54 6.30
N ASN A 110 -10.47 -13.96 5.10
CA ASN A 110 -11.58 -13.18 4.54
C ASN A 110 -11.93 -11.85 5.23
N ASN A 111 -11.40 -11.58 6.43
CA ASN A 111 -11.60 -10.31 7.12
C ASN A 111 -10.38 -9.39 6.96
N ILE A 112 -9.18 -9.93 7.16
CA ILE A 112 -7.91 -9.18 7.05
C ILE A 112 -7.13 -9.56 5.80
N PHE A 113 -7.08 -10.86 5.47
CA PHE A 113 -6.38 -11.38 4.30
C PHE A 113 -7.34 -12.17 3.39
N PRO A 114 -7.12 -12.18 2.07
CA PRO A 114 -7.94 -12.95 1.14
C PRO A 114 -7.71 -14.46 1.27
N HIS A 115 -8.75 -15.25 1.00
CA HIS A 115 -8.61 -16.66 0.65
C HIS A 115 -8.41 -16.78 -0.88
N TYR A 116 -7.19 -17.11 -1.32
CA TYR A 116 -6.83 -17.10 -2.73
C TYR A 116 -5.63 -18.02 -3.04
N GLY A 117 -5.49 -18.42 -4.31
CA GLY A 117 -4.38 -19.27 -4.78
C GLY A 117 -3.50 -18.63 -5.86
N HIS A 118 -3.89 -17.50 -6.44
CA HIS A 118 -3.16 -16.87 -7.54
C HIS A 118 -2.87 -15.38 -7.27
N PRO A 119 -1.63 -14.88 -7.44
CA PRO A 119 -1.27 -13.52 -7.06
C PRO A 119 -2.19 -12.42 -7.60
N LYS A 120 -2.54 -12.50 -8.89
CA LYS A 120 -3.45 -11.57 -9.58
C LYS A 120 -4.79 -11.31 -8.88
N ASP A 121 -5.26 -12.25 -8.04
CA ASP A 121 -6.58 -12.16 -7.40
C ASP A 121 -6.50 -11.47 -6.02
N GLY A 122 -5.32 -11.44 -5.39
CA GLY A 122 -5.15 -10.89 -4.04
C GLY A 122 -5.06 -9.37 -3.99
N ALA A 123 -4.31 -8.72 -4.88
CA ALA A 123 -4.20 -7.25 -4.89
C ALA A 123 -5.56 -6.55 -5.16
N PRO A 124 -6.41 -6.99 -6.12
CA PRO A 124 -7.77 -6.46 -6.28
C PRO A 124 -8.63 -6.58 -5.02
N TRP A 125 -8.49 -7.66 -4.25
CA TRP A 125 -9.24 -7.84 -3.01
C TRP A 125 -8.94 -6.75 -1.97
N PHE A 126 -7.66 -6.38 -1.83
CA PHE A 126 -7.25 -5.26 -0.97
C PHE A 126 -7.72 -3.92 -1.53
N LEU A 127 -7.67 -3.75 -2.85
CA LEU A 127 -8.08 -2.52 -3.51
C LEU A 127 -9.57 -2.25 -3.30
N GLU A 128 -10.42 -3.25 -3.51
CA GLU A 128 -11.86 -3.16 -3.26
C GLU A 128 -12.20 -2.91 -1.79
N ARG A 129 -11.28 -3.20 -0.87
CA ARG A 129 -11.46 -2.97 0.59
C ARG A 129 -10.80 -1.70 1.10
N GLU A 130 -10.34 -0.84 0.20
CA GLU A 130 -9.60 0.39 0.49
C GLU A 130 -8.35 0.16 1.37
N ARG A 131 -7.72 -1.00 1.18
CA ARG A 131 -6.53 -1.46 1.91
C ARG A 131 -5.36 -1.78 0.98
N PHE A 132 -5.41 -1.34 -0.26
CA PHE A 132 -4.28 -1.39 -1.18
C PHE A 132 -3.59 -0.03 -1.24
N ILE A 133 -2.26 -0.01 -1.35
CA ILE A 133 -1.48 1.21 -1.62
C ILE A 133 -0.58 0.93 -2.81
N SER A 134 -0.64 1.77 -3.85
CA SER A 134 0.23 1.59 -5.00
C SER A 134 1.68 1.95 -4.66
N ALA A 135 2.65 1.24 -5.23
CA ALA A 135 4.04 1.67 -5.20
C ALA A 135 4.33 2.81 -6.20
N HIS A 136 3.34 3.20 -7.00
CA HIS A 136 3.44 4.27 -7.98
C HIS A 136 2.42 5.37 -7.65
N SER A 137 2.56 6.53 -8.31
CA SER A 137 1.65 7.67 -8.12
C SER A 137 0.20 7.40 -8.53
N ARG A 138 -0.07 6.24 -9.15
CA ARG A 138 -1.38 5.79 -9.60
C ARG A 138 -1.49 4.28 -9.47
N VAL A 139 -2.67 3.80 -9.13
CA VAL A 139 -3.00 2.37 -9.15
C VAL A 139 -2.79 1.83 -10.56
N PRO A 140 -1.93 0.80 -10.78
CA PRO A 140 -1.59 0.43 -12.14
C PRO A 140 -2.78 -0.08 -12.94
N ALA A 141 -3.63 -0.92 -12.36
CA ALA A 141 -4.79 -1.48 -13.07
C ALA A 141 -5.87 -0.43 -13.41
N THR A 142 -6.12 0.53 -12.51
CA THR A 142 -7.26 1.45 -12.61
C THR A 142 -6.90 2.88 -12.93
N ASP A 143 -5.61 3.25 -12.92
CA ASP A 143 -5.10 4.62 -13.12
C ASP A 143 -5.61 5.66 -12.09
N GLU A 144 -6.28 5.19 -11.03
CA GLU A 144 -6.78 5.99 -9.91
C GLU A 144 -5.61 6.57 -9.12
N ARG A 145 -5.77 7.82 -8.65
CA ARG A 145 -4.81 8.44 -7.74
C ARG A 145 -5.08 7.99 -6.32
N MET A 146 -4.07 8.05 -5.47
CA MET A 146 -4.17 7.72 -4.05
C MET A 146 -3.56 8.83 -3.21
N TRP A 147 -3.83 8.82 -1.92
CA TRP A 147 -3.13 9.63 -0.92
C TRP A 147 -3.13 8.90 0.42
N LEU A 148 -2.05 9.09 1.18
CA LEU A 148 -1.96 8.52 2.52
C LEU A 148 -2.90 9.25 3.48
N ASN A 149 -3.34 8.56 4.52
CA ASN A 149 -4.19 9.16 5.55
C ASN A 149 -3.46 10.35 6.20
N GLY A 150 -4.14 11.50 6.26
CA GLY A 150 -3.57 12.74 6.80
C GLY A 150 -2.65 13.50 5.84
N ALA A 151 -2.39 12.99 4.64
CA ALA A 151 -1.65 13.72 3.61
C ALA A 151 -2.53 14.78 2.94
N ASP A 152 -1.92 15.88 2.53
CA ASP A 152 -2.51 16.97 1.73
C ASP A 152 -2.07 16.92 0.25
N THR A 153 -1.30 15.89 -0.13
CA THR A 153 -0.81 15.65 -1.48
C THR A 153 -1.15 14.24 -1.97
N TYR A 154 -1.25 14.09 -3.29
CA TYR A 154 -1.39 12.76 -3.89
C TYR A 154 -0.10 11.97 -3.73
N LEU A 155 -0.25 10.65 -3.64
CA LEU A 155 0.83 9.69 -3.52
C LEU A 155 1.85 9.87 -4.66
N GLU A 156 3.12 9.96 -4.30
CA GLU A 156 4.26 9.93 -5.21
C GLU A 156 4.78 8.50 -5.43
N ASN A 157 5.63 8.31 -6.45
CA ASN A 157 6.23 7.00 -6.69
C ASN A 157 7.09 6.58 -5.49
N HIS A 158 6.85 5.37 -4.99
CA HIS A 158 7.58 4.77 -3.87
C HIS A 158 7.52 5.56 -2.56
N GLU A 159 6.48 6.38 -2.37
CA GLU A 159 6.32 7.19 -1.15
C GLU A 159 5.95 6.33 0.07
N TYR A 160 5.07 5.34 -0.12
CA TYR A 160 4.65 4.48 0.99
C TYR A 160 5.76 3.50 1.38
N ILE A 161 6.15 3.53 2.66
CA ILE A 161 7.07 2.57 3.24
C ILE A 161 6.28 1.53 4.05
N PRO A 162 6.38 0.23 3.74
CA PRO A 162 5.49 -0.78 4.31
C PRO A 162 5.79 -1.13 5.76
N ASP A 163 4.78 -1.69 6.42
CA ASP A 163 4.88 -2.23 7.78
C ASP A 163 5.00 -3.76 7.78
N PRO A 164 5.57 -4.35 8.84
CA PRO A 164 5.50 -5.79 9.06
C PRO A 164 4.07 -6.31 8.97
N GLY A 165 3.89 -7.38 8.18
CA GLY A 165 2.59 -7.99 7.91
C GLY A 165 1.84 -7.43 6.70
N ASP A 166 2.31 -6.33 6.08
CA ASP A 166 1.81 -5.92 4.76
C ASP A 166 2.17 -7.00 3.72
N TYR A 167 1.27 -7.26 2.76
CA TYR A 167 1.59 -8.05 1.57
C TYR A 167 2.22 -7.15 0.53
N MET A 168 3.37 -7.54 -0.01
CA MET A 168 4.04 -6.84 -1.11
C MET A 168 3.84 -7.61 -2.41
N TRP A 169 3.24 -6.96 -3.39
CA TRP A 169 2.95 -7.56 -4.69
C TRP A 169 3.97 -7.12 -5.73
N PHE A 170 4.27 -8.00 -6.67
CA PHE A 170 5.13 -7.71 -7.81
C PHE A 170 4.39 -7.87 -9.13
N SER A 171 4.82 -7.11 -10.13
CA SER A 171 4.47 -7.31 -11.54
C SER A 171 5.75 -7.31 -12.38
N TYR A 172 6.02 -8.44 -13.02
CA TYR A 172 7.21 -8.65 -13.83
C TYR A 172 6.96 -8.42 -15.32
N TYR A 173 5.72 -8.61 -15.77
CA TYR A 173 5.41 -8.57 -17.20
C TYR A 173 4.54 -7.39 -17.61
N ASN A 174 3.38 -7.22 -16.96
CA ASN A 174 2.45 -6.17 -17.33
C ASN A 174 1.60 -5.72 -16.13
N PRO A 175 1.91 -4.57 -15.53
CA PRO A 175 1.18 -4.08 -14.36
C PRO A 175 -0.26 -3.66 -14.69
N LYS A 176 -0.64 -3.51 -15.97
CA LYS A 176 -2.04 -3.35 -16.36
C LYS A 176 -2.84 -4.66 -16.33
N LYS A 177 -2.16 -5.81 -16.28
CA LYS A 177 -2.78 -7.15 -16.21
C LYS A 177 -2.80 -7.78 -14.81
N GLY A 178 -2.19 -7.12 -13.83
CA GLY A 178 -2.18 -7.56 -12.43
C GLY A 178 -0.79 -7.93 -11.94
N THR A 179 -0.76 -8.82 -10.95
CA THR A 179 0.43 -9.20 -10.18
C THR A 179 0.85 -10.63 -10.49
N ASP A 180 2.16 -10.87 -10.42
CA ASP A 180 2.81 -12.13 -10.76
C ASP A 180 3.35 -12.86 -9.53
N HIS A 181 3.65 -12.14 -8.45
CA HIS A 181 4.25 -12.69 -7.24
C HIS A 181 3.84 -11.90 -5.99
N VAL A 182 3.99 -12.52 -4.83
CA VAL A 182 3.65 -11.93 -3.53
C VAL A 182 4.60 -12.39 -2.44
N ALA A 183 4.88 -11.46 -1.52
CA ALA A 183 5.65 -11.70 -0.31
C ALA A 183 4.95 -11.04 0.88
N ILE A 184 5.27 -11.46 2.11
CA ILE A 184 4.87 -10.76 3.33
C ILE A 184 6.04 -9.95 3.88
N VAL A 185 5.80 -8.69 4.23
CA VAL A 185 6.83 -7.78 4.73
C VAL A 185 7.22 -8.17 6.15
N GLU A 186 8.51 -8.35 6.38
CA GLU A 186 9.12 -8.64 7.69
C GLU A 186 9.67 -7.36 8.34
N GLY A 187 10.12 -6.39 7.55
CA GLY A 187 10.53 -5.08 8.03
C GLY A 187 11.24 -4.23 6.98
N VAL A 188 11.77 -3.08 7.40
CA VAL A 188 12.54 -2.17 6.53
C VAL A 188 13.80 -1.74 7.25
N SER A 189 14.93 -1.71 6.53
CA SER A 189 16.19 -1.14 6.98
C SER A 189 16.65 -0.03 6.05
N GLN A 190 17.66 0.72 6.49
CA GLN A 190 18.25 1.80 5.71
C GLN A 190 19.74 1.55 5.51
N ASP A 191 20.18 1.67 4.26
CA ASP A 191 21.60 1.65 3.91
C ASP A 191 22.26 3.02 4.20
N PRO A 192 23.60 3.08 4.33
CA PRO A 192 24.32 4.32 4.63
C PRO A 192 24.11 5.46 3.61
N ASP A 193 23.69 5.14 2.38
CA ASP A 193 23.37 6.12 1.35
C ASP A 193 21.94 6.69 1.46
N GLY A 194 21.18 6.25 2.46
CA GLY A 194 19.81 6.63 2.73
C GLY A 194 18.76 5.78 2.02
N SER A 195 19.16 4.86 1.14
CA SER A 195 18.23 3.97 0.45
C SER A 195 17.58 2.99 1.43
N LEU A 196 16.30 2.70 1.19
CA LEU A 196 15.52 1.80 2.03
C LEU A 196 15.46 0.41 1.40
N LEU A 197 15.66 -0.60 2.23
CA LEU A 197 15.54 -2.01 1.87
C LEU A 197 14.36 -2.63 2.59
N ILE A 198 13.47 -3.26 1.84
CA ILE A 198 12.32 -4.00 2.33
C ILE A 198 12.72 -5.46 2.47
N HIS A 199 12.66 -5.97 3.71
CA HIS A 199 12.89 -7.36 4.05
C HIS A 199 11.56 -8.09 4.03
N VAL A 200 11.50 -9.22 3.33
CA VAL A 200 10.27 -9.99 3.16
C VAL A 200 10.51 -11.49 3.35
N ILE A 201 9.42 -12.21 3.61
CA ILE A 201 9.36 -13.67 3.50
C ILE A 201 8.48 -14.02 2.31
N GLU A 202 8.97 -14.92 1.47
CA GLU A 202 8.26 -15.36 0.27
C GLU A 202 8.48 -16.84 -0.01
N GLY A 203 7.55 -17.43 -0.76
CA GLY A 203 7.61 -18.79 -1.27
C GLY A 203 7.73 -18.82 -2.79
N ASN A 204 8.08 -19.97 -3.37
CA ASN A 204 8.14 -20.17 -4.83
C ASN A 204 8.99 -19.10 -5.57
N ASN A 205 10.10 -18.66 -4.96
CA ASN A 205 11.06 -17.77 -5.59
C ASN A 205 12.48 -18.02 -5.07
N PRO A 206 13.21 -19.05 -5.55
CA PRO A 206 12.84 -19.93 -6.66
C PRO A 206 11.94 -21.10 -6.25
N ASP A 207 12.26 -21.83 -5.17
CA ASP A 207 11.69 -23.16 -4.89
C ASP A 207 11.48 -23.43 -3.39
N ARG A 208 11.52 -22.39 -2.56
CA ARG A 208 11.49 -22.51 -1.09
C ARG A 208 10.89 -21.31 -0.41
N VAL A 209 10.49 -21.49 0.85
CA VAL A 209 10.19 -20.38 1.75
C VAL A 209 11.52 -19.82 2.25
N GLN A 210 11.75 -18.54 1.98
CA GLN A 210 13.00 -17.87 2.33
C GLN A 210 12.79 -16.38 2.59
N ARG A 211 13.82 -15.77 3.19
CA ARG A 211 13.93 -14.32 3.23
C ARG A 211 14.46 -13.79 1.91
N ALA A 212 13.94 -12.66 1.50
CA ALA A 212 14.42 -11.88 0.36
C ALA A 212 14.46 -10.40 0.72
N VAL A 213 15.25 -9.62 -0.02
CA VAL A 213 15.44 -8.19 0.20
C VAL A 213 15.28 -7.46 -1.13
N TYR A 214 14.49 -6.39 -1.11
CA TYR A 214 14.18 -5.58 -2.28
C TYR A 214 14.40 -4.10 -1.95
N GLY A 215 14.94 -3.32 -2.88
CA GLY A 215 15.00 -1.87 -2.71
C GLY A 215 13.58 -1.28 -2.73
N ALA A 216 13.29 -0.32 -1.85
CA ALA A 216 11.96 0.30 -1.78
C ALA A 216 11.56 1.02 -3.09
N ALA A 217 12.55 1.46 -3.87
CA ALA A 217 12.38 2.07 -5.19
C ALA A 217 12.38 1.05 -6.36
N ASP A 218 12.28 -0.25 -6.09
CA ASP A 218 12.20 -1.27 -7.14
C ASP A 218 10.91 -1.13 -7.95
N GLY A 219 11.06 -0.77 -9.23
CA GLY A 219 9.95 -0.54 -10.16
C GLY A 219 9.11 -1.78 -10.48
N ARG A 220 9.51 -2.99 -10.03
CA ARG A 220 8.71 -4.22 -10.13
C ARG A 220 7.68 -4.34 -9.01
N ILE A 221 7.84 -3.59 -7.92
CA ILE A 221 6.86 -3.55 -6.83
C ILE A 221 5.59 -2.91 -7.38
N TYR A 222 4.50 -3.67 -7.35
CA TYR A 222 3.18 -3.25 -7.82
C TYR A 222 2.48 -2.37 -6.78
N GLY A 223 2.63 -2.73 -5.51
CA GLY A 223 2.02 -2.08 -4.37
C GLY A 223 1.81 -3.06 -3.22
N PHE A 224 1.07 -2.60 -2.22
CA PHE A 224 0.99 -3.23 -0.91
C PHE A 224 -0.47 -3.49 -0.51
N GLY A 225 -0.76 -4.70 -0.07
CA GLY A 225 -1.99 -5.02 0.65
C GLY A 225 -1.75 -4.85 2.15
N THR A 226 -2.55 -4.01 2.81
CA THR A 226 -2.31 -3.59 4.20
C THR A 226 -3.39 -4.18 5.11
N PRO A 227 -3.06 -4.69 6.32
CA PRO A 227 -4.06 -5.22 7.26
C PRO A 227 -5.10 -4.18 7.68
N ILE A 228 -4.67 -2.92 7.77
CA ILE A 228 -5.45 -1.74 8.18
C ILE A 228 -5.45 -0.68 7.08
N ARG A 229 -6.54 0.11 6.97
CA ARG A 229 -6.64 1.18 5.96
C ARG A 229 -5.65 2.32 6.27
N LYS A 230 -4.72 2.58 5.37
CA LYS A 230 -3.67 3.62 5.49
C LYS A 230 -3.69 4.67 4.39
N ALA A 231 -4.49 4.46 3.36
CA ALA A 231 -4.62 5.36 2.23
C ALA A 231 -6.07 5.41 1.74
N THR A 232 -6.38 6.47 1.00
CA THR A 232 -7.63 6.61 0.26
C THR A 232 -7.29 6.76 -1.22
N ARG A 233 -8.19 6.31 -2.10
CA ARG A 233 -8.06 6.51 -3.54
C ARG A 233 -9.18 7.36 -4.11
N SER A 234 -8.92 7.94 -5.27
CA SER A 234 -9.94 8.61 -6.05
C SER A 234 -10.99 7.61 -6.54
N LEU A 235 -12.27 7.92 -6.38
CA LEU A 235 -13.36 7.12 -6.95
C LEU A 235 -13.98 7.83 -8.15
N ARG A 236 -14.16 7.10 -9.25
CA ARG A 236 -14.61 7.61 -10.55
C ARG A 236 -15.60 6.65 -11.19
N LEU A 237 -16.11 6.99 -12.37
CA LEU A 237 -17.00 6.10 -13.14
C LEU A 237 -16.43 4.67 -13.20
N CYS A 238 -17.27 3.69 -12.87
CA CYS A 238 -16.96 2.26 -12.77
C CYS A 238 -16.03 1.85 -11.62
N SER A 239 -15.66 2.76 -10.70
CA SER A 239 -14.97 2.37 -9.47
C SER A 239 -15.90 1.50 -8.61
N ARG A 240 -15.30 0.48 -8.01
CA ARG A 240 -15.92 -0.49 -7.09
C ARG A 240 -15.09 -0.60 -5.82
N GLY A 241 -15.75 -0.96 -4.73
CA GLY A 241 -15.12 -1.17 -3.43
C GLY A 241 -15.99 -0.64 -2.31
N ASP A 242 -15.56 -0.86 -1.07
CA ASP A 242 -16.32 -0.60 0.16
C ASP A 242 -16.78 0.85 0.30
N ASP A 243 -16.01 1.81 -0.24
CA ASP A 243 -16.35 3.23 -0.14
C ASP A 243 -17.37 3.67 -1.20
N CYS A 244 -17.56 2.92 -2.30
CA CYS A 244 -18.50 3.26 -3.36
C CYS A 244 -19.97 3.31 -2.89
N PRO A 245 -20.52 2.29 -2.20
CA PRO A 245 -21.87 2.37 -1.65
C PRO A 245 -22.00 3.45 -0.58
N VAL A 246 -20.95 3.73 0.20
CA VAL A 246 -20.94 4.82 1.19
C VAL A 246 -21.09 6.18 0.53
N ILE A 247 -20.33 6.43 -0.55
CA ILE A 247 -20.42 7.67 -1.33
C ILE A 247 -21.81 7.83 -1.94
N ASN A 248 -22.35 6.78 -2.55
CA ASN A 248 -23.70 6.82 -3.12
C ASN A 248 -24.76 7.06 -2.03
N ARG A 249 -24.60 6.43 -0.85
CA ARG A 249 -25.50 6.65 0.29
C ARG A 249 -25.41 8.09 0.79
N TYR A 250 -24.21 8.63 0.93
CA TYR A 250 -24.00 10.01 1.35
C TYR A 250 -24.64 11.00 0.37
N LEU A 251 -24.38 10.86 -0.94
CA LEU A 251 -25.00 11.71 -1.97
C LEU A 251 -26.53 11.61 -1.99
N PHE A 252 -27.10 10.44 -1.68
CA PHE A 252 -28.55 10.29 -1.47
C PHE A 252 -29.05 11.09 -0.27
N LEU A 253 -28.38 10.99 0.88
CA LEU A 253 -28.74 11.72 2.10
C LEU A 253 -28.65 13.24 1.91
N GLN A 254 -27.70 13.70 1.09
CA GLN A 254 -27.54 15.10 0.71
C GLN A 254 -28.52 15.55 -0.40
N GLY A 255 -29.37 14.65 -0.91
CA GLY A 255 -30.41 14.96 -1.89
C GLY A 255 -29.95 14.98 -3.37
N TYR A 256 -28.74 14.52 -3.66
CA TYR A 256 -28.20 14.46 -5.03
C TYR A 256 -28.53 13.17 -5.78
N LEU A 257 -28.87 12.11 -5.05
CA LEU A 257 -29.29 10.81 -5.61
C LEU A 257 -30.66 10.39 -5.08
N ASN A 258 -31.30 9.47 -5.79
CA ASN A 258 -32.51 8.76 -5.38
C ASN A 258 -32.14 7.44 -4.70
N GLU A 259 -33.05 6.87 -3.90
CA GLU A 259 -32.81 5.60 -3.19
C GLU A 259 -32.40 4.45 -4.12
N ARG A 260 -33.00 4.34 -5.31
CA ARG A 260 -32.67 3.31 -6.32
C ARG A 260 -31.26 3.44 -6.92
N GLN A 261 -30.59 4.56 -6.70
CA GLN A 261 -29.24 4.84 -7.21
C GLN A 261 -28.16 4.58 -6.15
N VAL A 262 -28.55 4.20 -4.93
CA VAL A 262 -27.62 3.77 -3.88
C VAL A 262 -27.22 2.32 -4.15
N ILE A 263 -26.14 2.14 -4.91
CA ILE A 263 -25.61 0.83 -5.31
C ILE A 263 -24.10 0.73 -5.00
N GLU A 264 -23.50 -0.43 -5.26
CA GLU A 264 -22.11 -0.77 -4.90
C GLU A 264 -21.03 -0.16 -5.82
N GLU A 265 -21.41 0.53 -6.88
CA GLU A 265 -20.50 1.09 -7.89
C GLU A 265 -20.74 2.58 -8.12
N ILE A 266 -19.71 3.33 -8.48
CA ILE A 266 -19.86 4.70 -8.97
C ILE A 266 -20.35 4.68 -10.43
N THR A 267 -21.60 5.10 -10.63
CA THR A 267 -22.26 5.09 -11.94
C THR A 267 -22.28 6.46 -12.60
N GLU A 268 -22.85 6.54 -13.81
CA GLU A 268 -23.15 7.83 -14.45
C GLU A 268 -24.05 8.74 -13.61
N ASN A 269 -24.97 8.17 -12.81
CA ASN A 269 -25.81 8.96 -11.91
C ASN A 269 -24.98 9.54 -10.76
N SER A 270 -24.11 8.72 -10.17
CA SER A 270 -23.15 9.13 -9.14
C SER A 270 -22.24 10.25 -9.67
N VAL A 271 -21.73 10.13 -10.90
CA VAL A 271 -20.91 11.15 -11.56
C VAL A 271 -21.64 12.48 -11.73
N LYS A 272 -22.92 12.46 -12.15
CA LYS A 272 -23.75 13.68 -12.26
C LYS A 272 -24.00 14.30 -10.89
N ALA A 273 -24.29 13.47 -9.89
CA ALA A 273 -24.46 13.90 -8.50
C ALA A 273 -23.18 14.54 -7.94
N LEU A 274 -22.01 13.92 -8.13
CA LEU A 274 -20.71 14.47 -7.72
C LEU A 274 -20.43 15.81 -8.39
N LYS A 275 -20.67 15.93 -9.70
CA LYS A 275 -20.52 17.19 -10.42
C LYS A 275 -21.35 18.32 -9.79
N GLN A 276 -22.59 18.01 -9.41
CA GLN A 276 -23.50 18.98 -8.80
C GLN A 276 -23.11 19.30 -7.36
N TYR A 277 -22.78 18.28 -6.55
CA TYR A 277 -22.24 18.43 -5.19
C TYR A 277 -20.99 19.33 -5.18
N GLN A 278 -20.03 19.06 -6.06
CA GLN A 278 -18.81 19.88 -6.20
C GLN A 278 -19.14 21.32 -6.55
N LYS A 279 -20.04 21.54 -7.52
CA LYS A 279 -20.48 22.87 -7.93
C LYS A 279 -21.13 23.64 -6.77
N ASP A 280 -22.03 23.00 -6.03
CA ASP A 280 -22.77 23.63 -4.93
C ASP A 280 -21.87 23.99 -3.75
N ASN A 281 -20.76 23.27 -3.59
CA ASN A 281 -19.77 23.51 -2.55
C ASN A 281 -18.54 24.30 -3.03
N GLY A 282 -18.58 24.88 -4.24
CA GLY A 282 -17.49 25.72 -4.75
C GLY A 282 -16.20 24.97 -5.13
N LEU A 283 -16.25 23.65 -5.25
CA LEU A 283 -15.13 22.80 -5.69
C LEU A 283 -15.03 22.76 -7.22
N HIS A 284 -13.84 22.43 -7.73
CA HIS A 284 -13.66 22.11 -9.14
C HIS A 284 -14.46 20.84 -9.50
N GLN A 285 -15.16 20.87 -10.64
CA GLN A 285 -16.07 19.78 -11.01
C GLN A 285 -15.34 18.63 -11.72
N THR A 286 -14.53 17.87 -10.98
CA THR A 286 -13.78 16.71 -11.50
C THR A 286 -14.65 15.50 -11.81
N CYS A 287 -15.92 15.49 -11.36
CA CYS A 287 -16.86 14.38 -11.53
C CYS A 287 -16.40 13.08 -10.83
N GLN A 288 -15.51 13.20 -9.85
CA GLN A 288 -14.87 12.11 -9.12
C GLN A 288 -14.87 12.46 -7.63
N VAL A 289 -14.77 11.45 -6.77
CA VAL A 289 -14.38 11.67 -5.38
C VAL A 289 -12.86 11.78 -5.38
N ASP A 290 -12.36 12.97 -5.65
CA ASP A 290 -10.94 13.30 -5.52
C ASP A 290 -10.60 13.75 -4.09
N MET A 291 -9.34 14.11 -3.83
CA MET A 291 -8.88 14.46 -2.49
C MET A 291 -9.67 15.64 -1.89
N GLU A 292 -9.89 16.70 -2.65
CA GLU A 292 -10.64 17.89 -2.17
C GLU A 292 -12.10 17.53 -1.87
N THR A 293 -12.72 16.74 -2.76
CA THR A 293 -14.10 16.29 -2.56
C THR A 293 -14.22 15.40 -1.32
N ARG A 294 -13.29 14.45 -1.15
CA ARG A 294 -13.25 13.58 0.03
C ARG A 294 -13.02 14.37 1.31
N ALA A 295 -12.06 15.29 1.32
CA ALA A 295 -11.76 16.12 2.48
C ALA A 295 -12.93 17.01 2.89
N LEU A 296 -13.75 17.48 1.93
CA LEU A 296 -14.99 18.19 2.23
C LEU A 296 -16.05 17.26 2.84
N MET A 297 -16.24 16.07 2.26
CA MET A 297 -17.19 15.08 2.79
C MET A 297 -16.84 14.68 4.23
N GLU A 298 -15.54 14.51 4.54
CA GLU A 298 -15.05 14.14 5.87
C GLU A 298 -15.22 15.23 6.95
N GLN A 299 -15.61 16.44 6.57
CA GLN A 299 -16.03 17.47 7.53
C GLN A 299 -17.47 17.27 8.02
N ASP A 300 -18.27 16.45 7.33
CA ASP A 300 -19.63 16.11 7.71
C ASP A 300 -19.66 14.84 8.58
N PRO A 301 -20.12 14.93 9.85
CA PRO A 301 -20.21 13.76 10.73
C PRO A 301 -21.04 12.61 10.16
N VAL A 302 -22.05 12.91 9.32
CA VAL A 302 -22.86 11.87 8.66
C VAL A 302 -22.00 11.02 7.73
N PHE A 303 -21.07 11.64 7.00
CA PHE A 303 -20.17 10.91 6.12
C PHE A 303 -19.18 10.06 6.92
N THR A 304 -18.57 10.62 7.96
CA THR A 304 -17.60 9.89 8.79
C THR A 304 -18.25 8.71 9.50
N ASP A 305 -19.49 8.86 9.98
CA ASP A 305 -20.24 7.76 10.58
C ASP A 305 -20.54 6.63 9.58
N LEU A 306 -20.88 6.97 8.33
CA LEU A 306 -21.08 5.98 7.27
C LEU A 306 -19.80 5.20 6.99
N ILE A 307 -18.65 5.87 6.87
CA ILE A 307 -17.35 5.22 6.66
C ILE A 307 -16.98 4.31 7.83
N LEU A 308 -17.15 4.77 9.08
CA LEU A 308 -16.88 3.95 10.27
C LEU A 308 -17.83 2.75 10.39
N SER A 309 -19.04 2.85 9.84
CA SER A 309 -20.00 1.75 9.82
C SER A 309 -19.69 0.69 8.75
N SER A 310 -19.08 1.07 7.62
CA SER A 310 -18.73 0.15 6.54
C SER A 310 -17.44 -0.63 6.78
N GLN A 311 -16.61 -0.19 7.73
CA GLN A 311 -15.35 -0.83 8.11
C GLN A 311 -15.51 -1.99 9.13
N ARG A 312 -16.74 -2.28 9.58
CA ARG A 312 -17.04 -3.31 10.57
C ARG A 312 -17.43 -4.65 9.97
#